data_AF-A0A317MZG7-F1
#
_entry.id   AF-A0A317MZG7-F1
#
_cell.length_a   1.000
_cell.length_b   1.000
_cell.length_c   1.000
_cell.angle_alpha   90.00
_cell.angle_beta   90.00
_cell.angle_gamma   90.00
#
_symmetry.space_group_name_H-M   'P 1'
#
loop_
_entity.id
_entity.type
_entity.pdbx_description
1 polymer ?
#
loop_
_entity_poly.entity_id
_entity_poly.type
_entity_poly.pdbx_seq_one_letter_code
_entity_poly.pdbx_strand_id
1 'polypeptide(L)'
;MNKFTEAYTKARDVLENQVFESQWQAFLFADCQARALFAAGGLAVDRAADLDRIRKRLRDKCKSDNHKIGAVIVEAAQNPVSSGTLAERAATLKMLRHTYHIVKKGAQNVWVYAPPKAYTKWIFDELSGDAKALEPKLNHETKIFSSTEMRWMASALAVALKIVEDTKAKLSGAVGKQAETDDVIRRWFLDEDSGDAQLTEARTKLLDGFKKIAVACASDKLVFADYADWITTRNKYFGAAFRGGEGGGFPVIYLEGAFTRLTGNSGKMWLCAETIIHEFSHHEVSTRDHRYDSSGLKPAKATLPYAKAIDNADSWGYFALDLAGYLSKSDRKKTLK
;
A
#
# COMPACT_ATOMS: atom_id res chain seq x y z
N MET A 1 0.52 -9.98 -15.38
CA MET A 1 -0.31 -9.48 -14.26
C MET A 1 -0.23 -7.97 -14.23
N ASN A 2 -1.25 -7.29 -13.69
CA ASN A 2 -1.34 -5.83 -13.67
C ASN A 2 -1.49 -5.25 -12.26
N LYS A 3 -1.74 -6.08 -11.24
CA LYS A 3 -1.98 -5.62 -9.87
C LYS A 3 -1.64 -6.68 -8.82
N PHE A 4 -1.45 -6.26 -7.58
CA PHE A 4 -1.05 -7.11 -6.46
C PHE A 4 -2.06 -8.22 -6.20
N THR A 5 -3.36 -7.91 -6.23
CA THR A 5 -4.42 -8.91 -5.99
C THR A 5 -4.42 -10.06 -7.00
N GLU A 6 -3.93 -9.86 -8.23
CA GLU A 6 -3.75 -10.95 -9.20
C GLU A 6 -2.60 -11.89 -8.78
N ALA A 7 -1.46 -11.32 -8.38
CA ALA A 7 -0.34 -12.10 -7.85
C ALA A 7 -0.72 -12.83 -6.55
N TYR A 8 -1.47 -12.15 -5.67
CA TYR A 8 -2.00 -12.73 -4.44
C TYR A 8 -2.93 -13.91 -4.72
N THR A 9 -3.89 -13.73 -5.63
CA THR A 9 -4.84 -14.78 -6.01
C THR A 9 -4.13 -15.95 -6.66
N LYS A 10 -3.11 -15.69 -7.50
CA LYS A 10 -2.31 -16.75 -8.10
C LYS A 10 -1.49 -17.52 -7.08
N ALA A 11 -0.87 -16.84 -6.10
CA ALA A 11 -0.19 -17.51 -5.00
C ALA A 11 -1.14 -18.36 -4.17
N ARG A 12 -2.36 -17.87 -3.90
CA ARG A 12 -3.39 -18.64 -3.20
C ARG A 12 -3.79 -19.90 -3.98
N ASP A 13 -4.06 -19.77 -5.27
CA ASP A 13 -4.36 -20.88 -6.17
C ASP A 13 -3.26 -21.96 -6.15
N VAL A 14 -1.99 -21.55 -6.19
CA VAL A 14 -0.85 -22.48 -6.10
C VAL A 14 -0.82 -23.19 -4.74
N LEU A 15 -1.04 -22.47 -3.63
CA LEU A 15 -1.05 -23.07 -2.28
C LEU A 15 -2.22 -24.05 -2.09
N GLU A 16 -3.36 -23.79 -2.73
CA GLU A 16 -4.56 -24.63 -2.67
C GLU A 16 -4.42 -25.88 -3.54
N ASN A 17 -3.95 -25.72 -4.78
CA ASN A 17 -4.13 -26.70 -5.85
C ASN A 17 -2.84 -27.41 -6.31
N GLN A 18 -1.66 -26.93 -5.91
CA GLN A 18 -0.38 -27.55 -6.29
C GLN A 18 0.31 -28.24 -5.09
N VAL A 19 1.30 -29.07 -5.40
CA VAL A 19 2.04 -29.89 -4.43
C VAL A 19 3.51 -29.50 -4.47
N PHE A 20 4.07 -29.15 -3.32
CA PHE A 20 5.49 -28.86 -3.14
C PHE A 20 6.29 -30.14 -2.90
N GLU A 21 7.61 -30.05 -2.80
CA GLU A 21 8.43 -31.18 -2.33
C GLU A 21 7.90 -31.68 -0.97
N SER A 22 7.89 -32.99 -0.74
CA SER A 22 7.22 -33.63 0.39
C SER A 22 7.51 -33.03 1.79
N GLN A 23 8.77 -32.75 2.12
CA GLN A 23 9.14 -32.17 3.40
C GLN A 23 8.77 -30.68 3.47
N TRP A 24 8.87 -29.98 2.35
CA TRP A 24 8.42 -28.59 2.24
C TRP A 24 6.90 -28.45 2.30
N GLN A 25 6.16 -29.35 1.66
CA GLN A 25 4.71 -29.45 1.71
C GLN A 25 4.23 -29.62 3.15
N ALA A 26 4.79 -30.60 3.87
CA ALA A 26 4.46 -30.84 5.27
C ALA A 26 4.74 -29.60 6.12
N PHE A 27 5.91 -28.98 5.96
CA PHE A 27 6.27 -27.78 6.69
C PHE A 27 5.36 -26.57 6.38
N LEU A 28 5.07 -26.31 5.11
CA LEU A 28 4.26 -25.18 4.68
C LEU A 28 2.84 -25.31 5.21
N PHE A 29 2.27 -26.51 5.23
CA PHE A 29 0.84 -26.70 5.49
C PHE A 29 0.53 -27.20 6.89
N ALA A 30 1.36 -28.07 7.49
CA ALA A 30 1.18 -28.51 8.87
C ALA A 30 1.77 -27.50 9.85
N ASP A 31 3.01 -27.06 9.63
CA ASP A 31 3.72 -26.23 10.61
C ASP A 31 3.41 -24.73 10.44
N CYS A 32 3.36 -24.25 9.20
CA CYS A 32 3.23 -22.83 8.86
C CYS A 32 1.84 -22.44 8.33
N GLN A 33 0.92 -23.38 8.14
CA GLN A 33 -0.45 -23.15 7.64
C GLN A 33 -0.55 -22.11 6.51
N ALA A 34 0.33 -22.20 5.51
CA ALA A 34 0.47 -21.18 4.46
C ALA A 34 -0.82 -20.92 3.66
N ARG A 35 -1.71 -21.92 3.55
CA ARG A 35 -3.05 -21.76 2.97
C ARG A 35 -3.92 -20.80 3.79
N ALA A 36 -3.89 -20.90 5.11
CA ALA A 36 -4.65 -20.02 6.00
C ALA A 36 -4.06 -18.60 6.01
N LEU A 37 -2.75 -18.45 5.82
CA LEU A 37 -2.10 -17.15 5.69
C LEU A 37 -2.65 -16.35 4.49
N PHE A 38 -2.86 -17.01 3.34
CA PHE A 38 -3.42 -16.41 2.12
C PHE A 38 -4.94 -16.61 2.07
N ALA A 39 -5.69 -16.00 3.00
CA ALA A 39 -7.14 -16.14 3.05
C ALA A 39 -7.87 -15.35 1.94
N ALA A 40 -9.17 -15.64 1.73
CA ALA A 40 -9.96 -14.96 0.71
C ALA A 40 -10.05 -13.43 0.89
N GLY A 41 -10.02 -12.95 2.13
CA GLY A 41 -10.09 -11.52 2.48
C GLY A 41 -8.73 -10.88 2.77
N GLY A 42 -7.63 -11.45 2.28
CA GLY A 42 -6.28 -10.92 2.50
C GLY A 42 -5.48 -11.70 3.54
N LEU A 43 -4.33 -11.14 3.94
CA LEU A 43 -3.37 -11.83 4.80
C LEU A 43 -3.90 -12.03 6.24
N ALA A 44 -3.71 -13.23 6.78
CA ALA A 44 -4.16 -13.60 8.13
C ALA A 44 -3.12 -13.20 9.19
N VAL A 45 -3.49 -12.29 10.08
CA VAL A 45 -2.60 -11.68 11.10
C VAL A 45 -2.15 -12.68 12.16
N ASP A 46 -3.02 -13.62 12.53
CA ASP A 46 -2.70 -14.73 13.43
C ASP A 46 -1.62 -15.67 12.85
N ARG A 47 -1.37 -15.59 11.54
CA ARG A 47 -0.37 -16.36 10.79
C ARG A 47 0.86 -15.55 10.38
N ALA A 48 0.98 -14.30 10.82
CA ALA A 48 2.10 -13.43 10.45
C ALA A 48 3.48 -14.05 10.74
N ALA A 49 3.62 -14.76 11.86
CA ALA A 49 4.87 -15.40 12.27
C ALA A 49 5.32 -16.51 11.30
N ASP A 50 4.42 -17.04 10.47
CA ASP A 50 4.69 -18.15 9.55
C ASP A 50 5.63 -17.72 8.43
N LEU A 51 5.56 -16.45 8.04
CA LEU A 51 6.49 -15.84 7.10
C LEU A 51 7.93 -15.80 7.67
N ASP A 52 8.09 -15.53 8.96
CA ASP A 52 9.40 -15.60 9.64
C ASP A 52 9.92 -17.04 9.71
N ARG A 53 9.05 -18.00 10.01
CA ARG A 53 9.38 -19.43 10.04
C ARG A 53 9.83 -19.94 8.67
N ILE A 54 9.09 -19.60 7.61
CA ILE A 54 9.46 -19.93 6.22
C ILE A 54 10.80 -19.31 5.85
N ARG A 55 10.98 -18.00 6.10
CA ARG A 55 12.25 -17.32 5.87
C ARG A 55 13.40 -17.96 6.66
N LYS A 56 13.17 -18.42 7.89
CA LYS A 56 14.17 -19.11 8.71
C LYS A 56 14.56 -20.45 8.11
N ARG A 57 13.59 -21.31 7.77
CA ARG A 57 13.87 -22.64 7.19
C ARG A 57 14.65 -22.52 5.88
N LEU A 58 14.28 -21.58 5.01
CA LEU A 58 15.02 -21.29 3.79
C LEU A 58 16.49 -20.93 4.07
N ARG A 59 16.75 -20.04 5.03
CA ARG A 59 18.13 -19.67 5.42
C ARG A 59 18.91 -20.82 6.03
N ASP A 60 18.26 -21.63 6.87
CA ASP A 60 18.93 -22.77 7.52
C ASP A 60 19.33 -23.82 6.49
N LYS A 61 18.48 -24.07 5.50
CA LYS A 61 18.76 -24.95 4.37
C LYS A 61 19.92 -24.47 3.49
N CYS A 62 20.01 -23.16 3.23
CA CYS A 62 21.20 -22.61 2.56
C CYS A 62 22.50 -22.93 3.32
N LYS A 63 22.47 -22.92 4.66
CA LYS A 63 23.64 -23.21 5.49
C LYS A 63 23.96 -24.70 5.56
N SER A 64 22.96 -25.56 5.77
CA SER A 64 23.17 -26.99 5.92
C SER A 64 23.66 -27.64 4.62
N ASP A 65 23.10 -27.18 3.49
CA ASP A 65 23.30 -27.84 2.20
C ASP A 65 24.37 -27.10 1.36
N ASN A 66 24.96 -26.03 1.91
CA ASN A 66 25.91 -25.14 1.22
C ASN A 66 25.36 -24.63 -0.13
N HIS A 67 24.05 -24.38 -0.17
CA HIS A 67 23.32 -23.95 -1.35
C HIS A 67 23.00 -22.45 -1.30
N LYS A 68 22.90 -21.82 -2.47
CA LYS A 68 22.29 -20.50 -2.58
C LYS A 68 20.77 -20.61 -2.46
N ILE A 69 20.13 -19.52 -2.05
CA ILE A 69 18.68 -19.47 -1.82
C ILE A 69 17.84 -19.93 -3.02
N GLY A 70 18.29 -19.66 -4.24
CA GLY A 70 17.59 -20.04 -5.47
C GLY A 70 17.49 -21.55 -5.62
N ALA A 71 18.59 -22.26 -5.37
CA ALA A 71 18.61 -23.74 -5.40
C ALA A 71 17.69 -24.33 -4.34
N VAL A 72 17.69 -23.78 -3.11
CA VAL A 72 16.79 -24.23 -2.03
C VAL A 72 15.31 -24.01 -2.39
N ILE A 73 14.97 -22.88 -3.02
CA ILE A 73 13.59 -22.62 -3.46
C ILE A 73 13.18 -23.56 -4.61
N VAL A 74 14.08 -23.84 -5.55
CA VAL A 74 13.82 -24.81 -6.63
C VAL A 74 13.60 -26.20 -6.06
N GLU A 75 14.47 -26.66 -5.15
CA GLU A 75 14.31 -27.94 -4.45
C GLU A 75 12.94 -28.02 -3.76
N ALA A 76 12.56 -26.98 -3.02
CA ALA A 76 11.27 -26.90 -2.33
C ALA A 76 10.06 -26.93 -3.28
N ALA A 77 10.21 -26.42 -4.50
CA ALA A 77 9.18 -26.35 -5.52
C ALA A 77 9.16 -27.59 -6.44
N GLN A 78 10.21 -28.41 -6.43
CA GLN A 78 10.37 -29.54 -7.35
C GLN A 78 9.50 -30.72 -6.91
N ASN A 79 8.39 -30.90 -7.62
CA ASN A 79 7.55 -32.06 -7.47
C ASN A 79 6.97 -32.47 -8.84
N PRO A 80 7.32 -33.65 -9.38
CA PRO A 80 6.90 -34.09 -10.72
C PRO A 80 5.42 -34.50 -10.78
N VAL A 81 4.77 -34.79 -9.65
CA VAL A 81 3.35 -35.17 -9.61
C VAL A 81 2.42 -33.97 -9.38
N SER A 82 2.99 -32.78 -9.10
CA SER A 82 2.19 -31.57 -8.94
C SER A 82 1.59 -31.13 -10.26
N SER A 83 0.34 -30.66 -10.20
CA SER A 83 -0.25 -29.83 -11.25
C SER A 83 0.51 -28.51 -11.39
N GLY A 84 0.34 -27.82 -12.53
CA GLY A 84 0.99 -26.53 -12.80
C GLY A 84 2.51 -26.60 -12.92
N THR A 85 3.16 -25.44 -12.91
CA THR A 85 4.59 -25.32 -13.27
C THR A 85 5.51 -25.20 -12.05
N LEU A 86 6.76 -25.64 -12.20
CA LEU A 86 7.83 -25.39 -11.22
C LEU A 86 7.96 -23.88 -10.91
N ALA A 87 7.86 -23.05 -11.95
CA ALA A 87 7.98 -21.61 -11.84
C ALA A 87 6.90 -20.98 -10.93
N GLU A 88 5.64 -21.42 -11.04
CA GLU A 88 4.54 -20.95 -10.17
C GLU A 88 4.77 -21.28 -8.70
N ARG A 89 5.23 -22.51 -8.40
CA ARG A 89 5.56 -22.92 -7.03
C ARG A 89 6.74 -22.12 -6.49
N ALA A 90 7.80 -21.96 -7.28
CA ALA A 90 8.96 -21.15 -6.91
C ALA A 90 8.60 -19.67 -6.68
N ALA A 91 7.76 -19.10 -7.55
CA ALA A 91 7.23 -17.75 -7.41
C ALA A 91 6.40 -17.57 -6.14
N THR A 92 5.57 -18.55 -5.79
CA THR A 92 4.78 -18.56 -4.56
C THR A 92 5.67 -18.56 -3.32
N LEU A 93 6.70 -19.43 -3.27
CA LEU A 93 7.68 -19.44 -2.18
C LEU A 93 8.46 -18.13 -2.10
N LYS A 94 8.79 -17.53 -3.25
CA LYS A 94 9.47 -16.23 -3.30
C LYS A 94 8.56 -15.12 -2.80
N MET A 95 7.27 -15.12 -3.14
CA MET A 95 6.29 -14.16 -2.67
C MET A 95 6.10 -14.27 -1.14
N LEU A 96 5.97 -15.48 -0.60
CA LEU A 96 5.96 -15.73 0.85
C LEU A 96 7.21 -15.13 1.51
N ARG A 97 8.41 -15.43 0.99
CA ARG A 97 9.68 -14.90 1.53
C ARG A 97 9.74 -13.36 1.55
N HIS A 98 9.07 -12.70 0.62
CA HIS A 98 9.10 -11.24 0.42
C HIS A 98 7.83 -10.52 0.89
N THR A 99 6.96 -11.21 1.63
CA THR A 99 5.85 -10.61 2.34
C THR A 99 6.24 -10.46 3.81
N TYR A 100 5.94 -9.31 4.40
CA TYR A 100 6.33 -8.95 5.76
C TYR A 100 5.14 -8.39 6.53
N HIS A 101 4.92 -8.88 7.74
CA HIS A 101 4.10 -8.20 8.73
C HIS A 101 5.00 -7.27 9.53
N ILE A 102 4.70 -5.97 9.53
CA ILE A 102 5.61 -4.96 10.11
C ILE A 102 5.19 -4.57 11.52
N VAL A 103 3.91 -4.32 11.71
CA VAL A 103 3.38 -3.92 13.02
C VAL A 103 1.94 -4.38 13.16
N LYS A 104 1.58 -4.69 14.41
CA LYS A 104 0.21 -4.70 14.91
C LYS A 104 0.08 -3.63 15.98
N LYS A 105 -0.76 -2.62 15.75
CA LYS A 105 -1.06 -1.56 16.72
C LYS A 105 -2.57 -1.48 16.94
N GLY A 106 -3.03 -2.06 18.04
CA GLY A 106 -4.47 -2.29 18.22
C GLY A 106 -5.01 -3.22 17.13
N ALA A 107 -6.06 -2.79 16.44
CA ALA A 107 -6.64 -3.51 15.29
C ALA A 107 -5.87 -3.28 13.98
N GLN A 108 -5.10 -2.19 13.87
CA GLN A 108 -4.36 -1.84 12.64
C GLN A 108 -3.19 -2.81 12.44
N ASN A 109 -3.10 -3.38 11.23
CA ASN A 109 -1.98 -4.24 10.81
C ASN A 109 -1.42 -3.77 9.49
N VAL A 110 -0.09 -3.80 9.38
CA VAL A 110 0.60 -3.34 8.19
C VAL A 110 1.36 -4.50 7.57
N TRP A 111 0.88 -4.93 6.41
CA TRP A 111 1.57 -5.87 5.56
C TRP A 111 2.34 -5.12 4.49
N VAL A 112 3.54 -5.59 4.17
CA VAL A 112 4.34 -5.07 3.07
C VAL A 112 4.77 -6.22 2.18
N TYR A 113 4.42 -6.14 0.90
CA TYR A 113 5.04 -6.94 -0.13
C TYR A 113 6.23 -6.18 -0.71
N ALA A 114 7.44 -6.65 -0.42
CA ALA A 114 8.69 -6.02 -0.84
C ALA A 114 9.49 -6.98 -1.75
N PRO A 115 9.14 -7.07 -3.05
CA PRO A 115 9.82 -7.95 -3.99
C PRO A 115 11.31 -7.60 -4.12
N PRO A 116 12.14 -8.49 -4.67
CA PRO A 116 13.51 -8.17 -5.01
C PRO A 116 13.62 -6.93 -5.90
N LYS A 117 14.51 -5.99 -5.53
CA LYS A 117 14.78 -4.75 -6.28
C LYS A 117 15.22 -4.98 -7.73
N ALA A 118 15.75 -6.17 -8.02
CA ALA A 118 16.19 -6.55 -9.36
C ALA A 118 15.02 -6.94 -10.29
N TYR A 119 13.83 -7.20 -9.76
CA TYR A 119 12.69 -7.59 -10.57
C TYR A 119 12.08 -6.35 -11.22
N THR A 120 11.61 -6.53 -12.45
CA THR A 120 10.99 -5.45 -13.25
C THR A 120 9.60 -5.82 -13.74
N LYS A 121 9.12 -6.99 -13.32
CA LYS A 121 7.80 -7.55 -13.59
C LYS A 121 7.22 -8.13 -12.32
N TRP A 122 5.92 -8.42 -12.34
CA TRP A 122 5.26 -9.18 -11.28
C TRP A 122 5.92 -10.54 -11.09
N ILE A 123 5.93 -11.05 -9.87
CA ILE A 123 6.72 -12.23 -9.47
C ILE A 123 6.50 -13.47 -10.34
N PHE A 124 5.25 -13.72 -10.75
CA PHE A 124 4.88 -14.86 -11.61
C PHE A 124 5.22 -14.62 -13.08
N ASP A 125 5.36 -13.37 -13.52
CA ASP A 125 5.81 -13.02 -14.88
C ASP A 125 7.35 -12.95 -14.95
N GLU A 126 7.99 -12.62 -13.83
CA GLU A 126 9.44 -12.56 -13.69
C GLU A 126 10.07 -13.96 -13.67
N LEU A 127 9.43 -14.91 -13.01
CA LEU A 127 9.91 -16.28 -12.84
C LEU A 127 9.27 -17.22 -13.87
N SER A 128 10.05 -17.65 -14.86
CA SER A 128 9.63 -18.57 -15.91
C SER A 128 10.79 -19.49 -16.33
N GLY A 129 10.46 -20.61 -16.97
CA GLY A 129 11.44 -21.59 -17.44
C GLY A 129 11.70 -22.74 -16.46
N ASP A 130 12.79 -23.44 -16.69
CA ASP A 130 13.24 -24.58 -15.90
C ASP A 130 14.07 -24.16 -14.66
N ALA A 131 14.54 -25.13 -13.88
CA ALA A 131 15.38 -24.90 -12.71
C ALA A 131 16.60 -24.01 -13.02
N LYS A 132 17.30 -24.26 -14.14
CA LYS A 132 18.50 -23.50 -14.54
C LYS A 132 18.19 -22.04 -14.84
N ALA A 133 17.03 -21.75 -15.43
CA ALA A 133 16.57 -20.39 -15.67
C ALA A 133 16.07 -19.68 -14.39
N LEU A 134 15.43 -20.44 -13.48
CA LEU A 134 14.82 -19.89 -12.26
C LEU A 134 15.85 -19.54 -11.18
N GLU A 135 16.83 -20.41 -10.93
CA GLU A 135 17.77 -20.25 -9.81
C GLU A 135 18.48 -18.89 -9.76
N PRO A 136 19.06 -18.37 -10.87
CA PRO A 136 19.70 -17.06 -10.86
C PRO A 136 18.76 -15.93 -10.45
N LYS A 137 17.51 -15.96 -10.93
CA LYS A 137 16.50 -14.95 -10.56
C LYS A 137 16.08 -15.08 -9.11
N LEU A 138 15.90 -16.30 -8.63
CA LEU A 138 15.53 -16.57 -7.23
C LEU A 138 16.64 -16.18 -6.25
N ASN A 139 17.90 -16.11 -6.69
CA ASN A 139 19.02 -15.63 -5.88
C ASN A 139 18.98 -14.12 -5.58
N HIS A 140 18.12 -13.33 -6.23
CA HIS A 140 17.97 -11.92 -5.89
C HIS A 140 17.20 -11.75 -4.57
N GLU A 141 17.88 -11.37 -3.49
CA GLU A 141 17.28 -11.27 -2.14
C GLU A 141 17.09 -9.85 -1.63
N THR A 142 17.78 -8.88 -2.25
CA THR A 142 17.71 -7.47 -1.86
C THR A 142 16.31 -6.94 -2.14
N LYS A 143 15.52 -6.78 -1.08
CA LYS A 143 14.17 -6.21 -1.10
C LYS A 143 14.17 -4.76 -1.57
N ILE A 144 13.11 -4.36 -2.28
CA ILE A 144 12.93 -3.00 -2.80
C ILE A 144 12.75 -1.97 -1.69
N PHE A 145 12.07 -2.35 -0.60
CA PHE A 145 11.93 -1.55 0.62
C PHE A 145 12.86 -2.08 1.71
N SER A 146 13.69 -1.21 2.26
CA SER A 146 14.50 -1.50 3.45
C SER A 146 13.60 -1.75 4.67
N SER A 147 14.15 -2.42 5.70
CA SER A 147 13.42 -2.61 6.96
C SER A 147 13.05 -1.27 7.63
N THR A 148 13.82 -0.21 7.37
CA THR A 148 13.55 1.12 7.90
C THR A 148 12.39 1.79 7.16
N GLU A 149 12.37 1.75 5.83
CA GLU A 149 11.24 2.27 5.04
C GLU A 149 9.93 1.56 5.40
N MET A 150 9.94 0.25 5.57
CA MET A 150 8.74 -0.49 6.00
C MET A 150 8.21 -0.04 7.37
N ARG A 151 9.11 0.28 8.32
CA ARG A 151 8.69 0.88 9.61
C ARG A 151 8.17 2.31 9.45
N TRP A 152 8.70 3.07 8.50
CA TRP A 152 8.16 4.39 8.17
C TRP A 152 6.77 4.28 7.56
N MET A 153 6.50 3.29 6.69
CA MET A 153 5.14 3.02 6.18
C MET A 153 4.15 2.80 7.33
N ALA A 154 4.49 1.95 8.28
CA ALA A 154 3.67 1.72 9.46
C ALA A 154 3.46 2.99 10.32
N SER A 155 4.52 3.78 10.50
CA SER A 155 4.44 5.03 11.27
C SER A 155 3.59 6.08 10.56
N ALA A 156 3.72 6.18 9.23
CA ALA A 156 2.97 7.10 8.39
C ALA A 156 1.48 6.75 8.38
N LEU A 157 1.13 5.47 8.30
CA LEU A 157 -0.26 5.03 8.39
C LEU A 157 -0.90 5.38 9.74
N ALA A 158 -0.16 5.24 10.84
CA ALA A 158 -0.66 5.65 12.16
C ALA A 158 -0.90 7.17 12.24
N VAL A 159 -0.03 7.97 11.61
CA VAL A 159 -0.21 9.43 11.52
C VAL A 159 -1.39 9.77 10.60
N ALA A 160 -1.53 9.10 9.46
CA ALA A 160 -2.67 9.25 8.55
C ALA A 160 -4.00 8.94 9.24
N LEU A 161 -4.08 7.83 9.98
CA LEU A 161 -5.26 7.49 10.78
C LEU A 161 -5.62 8.61 11.76
N LYS A 162 -4.64 9.14 12.50
CA LYS A 162 -4.88 10.25 13.42
C LYS A 162 -5.41 11.49 12.70
N ILE A 163 -4.77 11.89 11.60
CA ILE A 163 -5.18 13.06 10.80
C ILE A 163 -6.62 12.91 10.30
N VAL A 164 -6.97 11.71 9.80
CA VAL A 164 -8.29 11.41 9.27
C VAL A 164 -9.35 11.39 10.37
N GLU A 165 -9.05 10.82 11.53
CA GLU A 165 -9.94 10.84 12.71
C GLU A 165 -10.18 12.28 13.21
N ASP A 166 -9.12 13.10 13.32
CA ASP A 166 -9.22 14.51 13.68
C ASP A 166 -10.06 15.30 12.66
N THR A 167 -9.86 15.03 11.37
CA THR A 167 -10.59 15.62 10.25
C THR A 167 -12.08 15.28 10.33
N LYS A 168 -12.40 14.00 10.55
CA LYS A 168 -13.78 13.49 10.71
C LYS A 168 -14.48 14.18 11.88
N ALA A 169 -13.83 14.27 13.04
CA ALA A 169 -14.39 14.89 14.24
C ALA A 169 -14.67 16.39 14.05
N LYS A 170 -13.82 17.12 13.32
CA LYS A 170 -14.04 18.53 12.98
C LYS A 170 -15.16 18.72 11.96
N LEU A 171 -15.18 17.89 10.91
CA LEU A 171 -16.24 17.92 9.89
C LEU A 171 -17.62 17.63 10.47
N SER A 172 -17.71 16.71 11.43
CA SER A 172 -18.95 16.38 12.14
C SER A 172 -19.37 17.43 13.17
N GLY A 173 -18.53 18.43 13.45
CA GLY A 173 -18.78 19.42 14.51
C GLY A 173 -18.65 18.86 15.93
N ALA A 174 -18.08 17.66 16.09
CA ALA A 174 -17.86 17.07 17.41
C ALA A 174 -16.74 17.80 18.18
N VAL A 175 -15.78 18.38 17.46
CA VAL A 175 -14.69 19.19 18.02
C VAL A 175 -14.40 20.40 17.13
N GLY A 176 -13.80 21.43 17.72
CA GLY A 176 -13.43 22.67 17.00
C GLY A 176 -14.62 23.57 16.67
N LYS A 177 -14.35 24.74 16.09
CA LYS A 177 -15.40 25.68 15.67
C LYS A 177 -15.80 25.41 14.23
N GLN A 178 -17.11 25.45 13.96
CA GLN A 178 -17.66 25.22 12.63
C GLN A 178 -17.08 26.20 11.59
N ALA A 179 -17.00 27.49 11.94
CA ALA A 179 -16.48 28.53 11.06
C ALA A 179 -15.02 28.29 10.65
N GLU A 180 -14.16 27.85 11.58
CA GLU A 180 -12.76 27.52 11.28
C GLU A 180 -12.65 26.33 10.30
N THR A 181 -13.55 25.36 10.43
CA THR A 181 -13.64 24.22 9.51
C THR A 181 -14.13 24.66 8.13
N ASP A 182 -15.18 25.50 8.07
CA ASP A 182 -15.70 26.04 6.81
C ASP A 182 -14.64 26.86 6.06
N ASP A 183 -13.82 27.65 6.77
CA ASP A 183 -12.75 28.41 6.16
C ASP A 183 -11.66 27.52 5.53
N VAL A 184 -11.42 26.34 6.10
CA VAL A 184 -10.51 25.36 5.52
C VAL A 184 -11.16 24.68 4.31
N ILE A 185 -12.46 24.34 4.36
CA ILE A 185 -13.19 23.79 3.20
C ILE A 185 -13.17 24.78 2.04
N ARG A 186 -13.50 26.05 2.30
CA ARG A 186 -13.47 27.13 1.30
C ARG A 186 -12.10 27.22 0.62
N ARG A 187 -11.03 27.20 1.41
CA ARG A 187 -9.65 27.33 0.93
C ARG A 187 -9.23 26.23 -0.05
N TRP A 188 -9.67 25.00 0.17
CA TRP A 188 -9.19 23.82 -0.58
C TRP A 188 -10.15 23.34 -1.67
N PHE A 189 -11.42 23.76 -1.63
CA PHE A 189 -12.43 23.23 -2.55
C PHE A 189 -13.29 24.27 -3.27
N LEU A 190 -13.56 25.43 -2.67
CA LEU A 190 -14.51 26.39 -3.25
C LEU A 190 -13.78 27.42 -4.11
N ASP A 191 -14.26 27.57 -5.34
CA ASP A 191 -13.84 28.60 -6.28
C ASP A 191 -14.73 29.85 -6.18
N GLU A 192 -14.50 30.83 -7.05
CA GLU A 192 -15.23 32.10 -7.07
C GLU A 192 -16.73 32.00 -7.40
N ASP A 193 -17.19 30.90 -8.00
CA ASP A 193 -18.60 30.67 -8.33
C ASP A 193 -19.32 29.88 -7.21
N SER A 194 -18.60 29.46 -6.18
CA SER A 194 -19.13 28.63 -5.11
C SER A 194 -19.80 29.44 -3.99
N GLY A 195 -20.92 28.94 -3.46
CA GLY A 195 -21.63 29.54 -2.33
C GLY A 195 -21.91 28.56 -1.18
N ASP A 196 -22.87 28.91 -0.33
CA ASP A 196 -23.23 28.12 0.87
C ASP A 196 -23.75 26.71 0.52
N ALA A 197 -24.36 26.55 -0.66
CA ALA A 197 -24.79 25.25 -1.16
C ALA A 197 -23.58 24.32 -1.40
N GLN A 198 -22.56 24.78 -2.13
CA GLN A 198 -21.33 24.01 -2.39
C GLN A 198 -20.55 23.74 -1.10
N LEU A 199 -20.56 24.67 -0.15
CA LEU A 199 -19.95 24.46 1.16
C LEU A 199 -20.62 23.31 1.92
N THR A 200 -21.96 23.30 1.93
CA THR A 200 -22.75 22.24 2.59
C THR A 200 -22.56 20.89 1.92
N GLU A 201 -22.56 20.86 0.58
CA GLU A 201 -22.26 19.67 -0.22
C GLU A 201 -20.85 19.14 0.07
N ALA A 202 -19.85 20.04 0.04
CA ALA A 202 -18.46 19.67 0.31
C ALA A 202 -18.29 19.10 1.72
N ARG A 203 -18.84 19.76 2.75
CA ARG A 203 -18.79 19.28 4.13
C ARG A 203 -19.36 17.87 4.26
N THR A 204 -20.51 17.62 3.65
CA THR A 204 -21.18 16.31 3.67
C THR A 204 -20.32 15.25 2.96
N LYS A 205 -19.90 15.54 1.73
CA LYS A 205 -19.08 14.63 0.91
C LYS A 205 -17.74 14.30 1.59
N LEU A 206 -17.07 15.30 2.15
CA LEU A 206 -15.81 15.12 2.87
C LEU A 206 -16.02 14.29 4.13
N LEU A 207 -17.06 14.57 4.94
CA LEU A 207 -17.32 13.81 6.16
C LEU A 207 -17.54 12.33 5.85
N ASP A 208 -18.39 12.02 4.87
CA ASP A 208 -18.68 10.64 4.49
C ASP A 208 -17.47 9.95 3.86
N GLY A 209 -16.66 10.69 3.10
CA GLY A 209 -15.41 10.16 2.57
C GLY A 209 -14.37 9.85 3.64
N PHE A 210 -14.13 10.78 4.57
CA PHE A 210 -13.17 10.56 5.65
C PHE A 210 -13.61 9.47 6.64
N LYS A 211 -14.91 9.19 6.79
CA LYS A 211 -15.36 7.98 7.49
C LYS A 211 -14.85 6.70 6.83
N LYS A 212 -14.92 6.61 5.49
CA LYS A 212 -14.41 5.44 4.75
C LYS A 212 -12.90 5.34 4.80
N ILE A 213 -12.20 6.46 4.57
CA ILE A 213 -10.74 6.52 4.67
C ILE A 213 -10.27 6.14 6.08
N ALA A 214 -10.99 6.54 7.14
CA ALA A 214 -10.66 6.13 8.51
C ALA A 214 -10.70 4.62 8.69
N VAL A 215 -11.73 3.94 8.16
CA VAL A 215 -11.86 2.48 8.19
C VAL A 215 -10.71 1.82 7.43
N ALA A 216 -10.36 2.33 6.25
CA ALA A 216 -9.25 1.82 5.46
C ALA A 216 -7.90 1.99 6.18
N CYS A 217 -7.65 3.16 6.76
CA CYS A 217 -6.48 3.43 7.60
C CYS A 217 -6.41 2.50 8.82
N ALA A 218 -7.55 2.15 9.43
CA ALA A 218 -7.63 1.28 10.60
C ALA A 218 -7.64 -0.22 10.26
N SER A 219 -7.61 -0.59 8.97
CA SER A 219 -7.71 -1.96 8.50
C SER A 219 -6.62 -2.88 9.09
N ASP A 220 -7.00 -4.14 9.35
CA ASP A 220 -6.07 -5.22 9.70
C ASP A 220 -5.56 -6.00 8.47
N LYS A 221 -6.02 -5.62 7.26
CA LYS A 221 -5.72 -6.30 6.00
C LYS A 221 -4.96 -5.45 4.99
N LEU A 222 -4.62 -4.21 5.32
CA LEU A 222 -3.91 -3.31 4.40
C LEU A 222 -2.57 -3.90 3.96
N VAL A 223 -2.35 -3.90 2.65
CA VAL A 223 -1.07 -4.23 2.04
C VAL A 223 -0.47 -2.98 1.40
N PHE A 224 0.75 -2.62 1.81
CA PHE A 224 1.61 -1.79 1.01
C PHE A 224 2.42 -2.66 0.05
N ALA A 225 2.46 -2.26 -1.21
CA ALA A 225 3.21 -2.93 -2.26
C ALA A 225 4.04 -1.93 -3.06
N ASP A 226 4.86 -2.47 -3.96
CA ASP A 226 5.51 -1.72 -5.02
C ASP A 226 4.83 -2.10 -6.35
N TYR A 227 4.65 -1.13 -7.24
CA TYR A 227 4.00 -1.32 -8.51
C TYR A 227 5.06 -1.72 -9.54
N ALA A 228 5.01 -2.98 -9.98
CA ALA A 228 6.09 -3.59 -10.76
C ALA A 228 6.47 -2.76 -12.01
N ASP A 229 5.50 -2.13 -12.67
CA ASP A 229 5.73 -1.33 -13.87
C ASP A 229 6.50 -0.03 -13.59
N TRP A 230 6.51 0.45 -12.34
CA TRP A 230 7.08 1.74 -11.95
C TRP A 230 8.42 1.61 -11.20
N ILE A 231 8.93 0.39 -11.01
CA ILE A 231 10.21 0.12 -10.33
C ILE A 231 11.36 1.00 -10.85
N THR A 232 11.43 1.22 -12.17
CA THR A 232 12.50 2.02 -12.80
C THR A 232 12.27 3.53 -12.72
N THR A 233 11.04 3.96 -12.43
CA THR A 233 10.60 5.35 -12.35
C THR A 233 10.11 5.75 -10.96
N ARG A 234 10.38 4.93 -9.93
CA ARG A 234 9.96 5.14 -8.55
C ARG A 234 10.43 6.44 -7.90
N ASN A 235 11.41 7.12 -8.49
CA ASN A 235 11.84 8.46 -8.08
C ASN A 235 10.93 9.58 -8.62
N LYS A 236 10.00 9.26 -9.53
CA LYS A 236 9.05 10.18 -10.14
C LYS A 236 7.63 10.01 -9.61
N TYR A 237 7.29 8.81 -9.13
CA TYR A 237 5.98 8.48 -8.57
C TYR A 237 6.10 8.24 -7.07
N PHE A 238 5.11 8.68 -6.31
CA PHE A 238 5.18 8.65 -4.85
C PHE A 238 4.27 7.58 -4.25
N GLY A 239 3.04 7.49 -4.77
CA GLY A 239 2.13 6.40 -4.49
C GLY A 239 1.21 6.13 -5.67
N ALA A 240 0.41 5.09 -5.55
CA ALA A 240 -0.76 4.83 -6.37
C ALA A 240 -1.76 3.95 -5.62
N ALA A 241 -3.03 4.07 -6.00
CA ALA A 241 -4.06 3.10 -5.69
C ALA A 241 -5.03 2.96 -6.87
N PHE A 242 -5.58 1.76 -7.04
CA PHE A 242 -6.66 1.56 -8.00
C PHE A 242 -7.94 2.20 -7.46
N ARG A 243 -8.58 3.00 -8.30
CA ARG A 243 -9.81 3.71 -7.96
C ARG A 243 -10.95 2.72 -7.67
N GLY A 244 -11.56 2.80 -6.49
CA GLY A 244 -12.56 1.84 -6.04
C GLY A 244 -11.98 0.50 -5.56
N GLY A 245 -10.65 0.41 -5.44
CA GLY A 245 -9.94 -0.78 -5.00
C GLY A 245 -9.71 -1.83 -6.09
N GLU A 246 -8.96 -2.86 -5.73
CA GLU A 246 -8.52 -3.89 -6.67
C GLU A 246 -9.47 -5.08 -6.83
N GLY A 247 -10.53 -5.16 -6.01
CA GLY A 247 -11.50 -6.26 -6.02
C GLY A 247 -11.09 -7.51 -5.22
N GLY A 248 -10.03 -7.42 -4.38
CA GLY A 248 -9.55 -8.52 -3.53
C GLY A 248 -10.15 -8.60 -2.12
N GLY A 249 -11.05 -7.67 -1.75
CA GLY A 249 -11.68 -7.63 -0.42
C GLY A 249 -10.82 -7.01 0.69
N PHE A 250 -9.65 -6.49 0.37
CA PHE A 250 -8.77 -5.76 1.29
C PHE A 250 -8.07 -4.60 0.57
N PRO A 251 -7.66 -3.54 1.29
CA PRO A 251 -7.04 -2.40 0.66
C PRO A 251 -5.58 -2.67 0.27
N VAL A 252 -5.20 -2.16 -0.91
CA VAL A 252 -3.83 -2.17 -1.42
C VAL A 252 -3.45 -0.76 -1.81
N ILE A 253 -2.29 -0.29 -1.32
CA ILE A 253 -1.67 0.95 -1.75
C ILE A 253 -0.25 0.65 -2.22
N TYR A 254 0.13 1.22 -3.36
CA TYR A 254 1.48 1.20 -3.87
C TYR A 254 2.24 2.41 -3.34
N LEU A 255 3.34 2.18 -2.63
CA LEU A 255 4.15 3.26 -2.04
C LEU A 255 5.57 3.23 -2.58
N GLU A 256 5.71 3.70 -3.82
CA GLU A 256 6.95 3.68 -4.61
C GLU A 256 8.10 4.48 -3.95
N GLY A 257 7.91 5.79 -3.92
CA GLY A 257 8.89 6.82 -3.60
C GLY A 257 8.37 7.83 -2.61
N ALA A 258 7.19 7.65 -2.01
CA ALA A 258 6.63 8.56 -1.00
C ALA A 258 7.65 8.88 0.10
N PHE A 259 8.39 7.86 0.56
CA PHE A 259 9.43 7.98 1.58
C PHE A 259 10.74 8.61 1.08
N THR A 260 10.79 9.01 -0.20
CA THR A 260 11.87 9.82 -0.79
C THR A 260 11.51 11.31 -0.87
N ARG A 261 10.22 11.70 -0.73
CA ARG A 261 9.75 13.10 -0.63
C ARG A 261 10.13 13.78 0.70
N LEU A 262 11.23 13.39 1.33
CA LEU A 262 11.68 13.83 2.66
C LEU A 262 12.12 15.32 2.69
N THR A 263 11.25 16.24 2.28
CA THR A 263 11.50 17.67 2.08
C THR A 263 10.42 18.52 2.78
N GLY A 264 10.70 19.78 3.11
CA GLY A 264 9.72 20.72 3.70
C GLY A 264 9.86 20.94 5.22
N ASN A 265 9.16 21.95 5.75
CA ASN A 265 9.31 22.42 7.14
C ASN A 265 8.37 21.73 8.13
N SER A 266 7.21 21.22 7.68
CA SER A 266 6.26 20.51 8.55
C SER A 266 6.73 19.11 8.99
N GLY A 267 7.92 18.67 8.56
CA GLY A 267 8.53 17.38 8.88
C GLY A 267 8.43 16.37 7.73
N LYS A 268 8.93 15.14 7.92
CA LYS A 268 8.99 14.13 6.85
C LYS A 268 7.81 13.15 6.86
N MET A 269 7.25 12.92 8.04
CA MET A 269 6.22 11.90 8.27
C MET A 269 4.84 12.32 7.74
N TRP A 270 4.52 13.61 7.79
CA TRP A 270 3.21 14.09 7.34
C TRP A 270 3.04 14.00 5.82
N LEU A 271 4.10 14.15 5.01
CA LEU A 271 4.02 13.95 3.55
C LEU A 271 3.77 12.48 3.20
N CYS A 272 4.29 11.55 3.98
CA CYS A 272 3.97 10.14 3.77
C CYS A 272 2.51 9.85 4.18
N ALA A 273 2.03 10.48 5.26
CA ALA A 273 0.63 10.39 5.66
C ALA A 273 -0.30 11.05 4.63
N GLU A 274 0.11 12.17 4.04
CA GLU A 274 -0.56 12.87 2.93
C GLU A 274 -0.78 11.92 1.76
N THR A 275 0.29 11.29 1.29
CA THR A 275 0.21 10.33 0.19
C THR A 275 -0.72 9.17 0.53
N ILE A 276 -0.66 8.62 1.75
CA ILE A 276 -1.60 7.56 2.16
C ILE A 276 -3.06 8.04 2.10
N ILE A 277 -3.36 9.26 2.56
CA ILE A 277 -4.72 9.83 2.51
C ILE A 277 -5.14 10.10 1.07
N HIS A 278 -4.25 10.62 0.24
CA HIS A 278 -4.44 10.81 -1.21
C HIS A 278 -4.82 9.47 -1.85
N GLU A 279 -4.02 8.41 -1.65
CA GLU A 279 -4.26 7.10 -2.27
C GLU A 279 -5.54 6.45 -1.73
N PHE A 280 -5.83 6.58 -0.45
CA PHE A 280 -7.11 6.11 0.08
C PHE A 280 -8.30 6.92 -0.45
N SER A 281 -8.11 8.18 -0.83
CA SER A 281 -9.18 8.91 -1.48
C SER A 281 -9.52 8.30 -2.86
N HIS A 282 -8.52 7.88 -3.63
CA HIS A 282 -8.76 7.11 -4.86
C HIS A 282 -9.47 5.79 -4.56
N HIS A 283 -8.96 5.06 -3.58
CA HIS A 283 -9.46 3.73 -3.23
C HIS A 283 -10.91 3.76 -2.71
N GLU A 284 -11.21 4.61 -1.73
CA GLU A 284 -12.47 4.58 -0.96
C GLU A 284 -13.56 5.51 -1.50
N VAL A 285 -13.18 6.61 -2.14
CA VAL A 285 -14.13 7.65 -2.61
C VAL A 285 -14.00 7.96 -4.09
N SER A 286 -13.10 7.29 -4.79
CA SER A 286 -12.94 7.40 -6.24
C SER A 286 -12.61 8.80 -6.76
N THR A 287 -11.81 9.56 -6.00
CA THR A 287 -11.21 10.82 -6.49
C THR A 287 -10.32 10.58 -7.72
N ARG A 288 -9.86 11.66 -8.34
CA ARG A 288 -8.99 11.69 -9.52
C ARG A 288 -7.83 12.65 -9.29
N ASP A 289 -6.80 12.49 -10.11
CA ASP A 289 -5.68 13.44 -10.18
C ASP A 289 -5.96 14.52 -11.21
N HIS A 290 -6.82 15.48 -10.86
CA HIS A 290 -7.08 16.63 -11.73
C HIS A 290 -5.90 17.60 -11.72
N ARG A 291 -5.20 17.71 -10.58
CA ARG A 291 -4.10 18.64 -10.39
C ARG A 291 -3.21 18.24 -9.21
N TYR A 292 -1.90 18.37 -9.39
CA TYR A 292 -0.91 18.08 -8.35
C TYR A 292 -0.41 19.35 -7.63
N ASP A 293 0.07 19.19 -6.40
CA ASP A 293 0.68 20.21 -5.54
C ASP A 293 1.75 21.06 -6.24
N SER A 294 2.55 20.42 -7.08
CA SER A 294 3.58 21.04 -7.93
C SER A 294 3.02 22.15 -8.83
N SER A 295 1.75 22.08 -9.21
CA SER A 295 1.04 23.04 -10.08
C SER A 295 0.18 24.05 -9.31
N GLY A 296 0.13 23.95 -7.98
CA GLY A 296 -0.75 24.76 -7.13
C GLY A 296 -2.16 24.17 -7.03
N LEU A 297 -2.74 24.11 -5.83
CA LEU A 297 -4.04 23.50 -5.55
C LEU A 297 -5.12 24.51 -5.17
N LYS A 298 -4.87 25.81 -5.32
CA LYS A 298 -5.88 26.82 -5.04
C LYS A 298 -7.06 26.64 -6.00
N PRO A 299 -8.29 26.46 -5.49
CA PRO A 299 -9.48 26.40 -6.33
C PRO A 299 -9.66 27.72 -7.09
N ALA A 300 -9.92 27.60 -8.38
CA ALA A 300 -10.26 28.72 -9.25
C ALA A 300 -10.98 28.19 -10.48
N LYS A 301 -12.00 28.91 -10.95
CA LYS A 301 -12.87 28.52 -12.07
C LYS A 301 -12.08 28.06 -13.30
N ALA A 302 -11.01 28.78 -13.61
CA ALA A 302 -10.21 28.54 -14.82
C ALA A 302 -9.28 27.31 -14.74
N THR A 303 -8.87 26.90 -13.54
CA THR A 303 -7.76 25.94 -13.38
C THR A 303 -8.13 24.70 -12.57
N LEU A 304 -8.86 24.88 -11.46
CA LEU A 304 -9.33 23.83 -10.58
C LEU A 304 -10.69 24.25 -9.99
N PRO A 305 -11.77 24.26 -10.81
CA PRO A 305 -13.10 24.62 -10.34
C PRO A 305 -13.61 23.63 -9.29
N TYR A 306 -14.63 24.02 -8.51
CA TYR A 306 -15.21 23.24 -7.42
C TYR A 306 -15.41 21.76 -7.77
N ALA A 307 -16.06 21.49 -8.91
CA ALA A 307 -16.36 20.13 -9.37
C ALA A 307 -15.11 19.26 -9.56
N LYS A 308 -13.96 19.87 -9.89
CA LYS A 308 -12.67 19.18 -9.96
C LYS A 308 -11.96 19.17 -8.62
N ALA A 309 -11.97 20.29 -7.87
CA ALA A 309 -11.29 20.39 -6.59
C ALA A 309 -11.83 19.38 -5.58
N ILE A 310 -13.15 19.24 -5.46
CA ILE A 310 -13.81 18.28 -4.56
C ILE A 310 -13.62 16.82 -4.98
N ASP A 311 -13.20 16.60 -6.23
CA ASP A 311 -12.88 15.30 -6.81
C ASP A 311 -11.35 15.07 -6.91
N ASN A 312 -10.52 16.00 -6.46
CA ASN A 312 -9.06 15.94 -6.62
C ASN A 312 -8.37 15.30 -5.40
N ALA A 313 -7.64 14.22 -5.59
CA ALA A 313 -7.02 13.46 -4.49
C ALA A 313 -6.00 14.28 -3.67
N ASP A 314 -5.15 15.04 -4.35
CA ASP A 314 -4.20 15.97 -3.70
C ASP A 314 -4.92 17.02 -2.83
N SER A 315 -6.07 17.54 -3.29
CA SER A 315 -6.87 18.48 -2.50
C SER A 315 -7.39 17.84 -1.21
N TRP A 316 -7.77 16.57 -1.23
CA TRP A 316 -8.19 15.82 -0.04
C TRP A 316 -7.04 15.58 0.95
N GLY A 317 -5.88 15.17 0.46
CA GLY A 317 -4.67 14.95 1.27
C GLY A 317 -4.25 16.21 2.02
N TYR A 318 -4.09 17.32 1.29
CA TYR A 318 -3.70 18.61 1.88
C TYR A 318 -4.78 19.25 2.75
N PHE A 319 -6.06 19.11 2.38
CA PHE A 319 -7.17 19.56 3.24
C PHE A 319 -7.12 18.88 4.61
N ALA A 320 -6.96 17.56 4.65
CA ALA A 320 -6.93 16.80 5.91
C ALA A 320 -5.78 17.25 6.80
N LEU A 321 -4.59 17.44 6.23
CA LEU A 321 -3.42 17.94 6.95
C LEU A 321 -3.63 19.33 7.52
N ASP A 322 -4.15 20.26 6.70
CA ASP A 322 -4.39 21.63 7.13
C ASP A 322 -5.44 21.67 8.24
N LEU A 323 -6.56 20.97 8.04
CA LEU A 323 -7.63 20.90 9.02
C LEU A 323 -7.17 20.25 10.34
N ALA A 324 -6.33 19.21 10.28
CA ALA A 324 -5.76 18.58 11.46
C ALA A 324 -4.61 19.38 12.10
N GLY A 325 -4.16 20.48 11.48
CA GLY A 325 -3.10 21.35 12.01
C GLY A 325 -1.67 20.87 11.74
N TYR A 326 -1.48 19.94 10.81
CA TYR A 326 -0.18 19.38 10.43
C TYR A 326 0.52 20.20 9.34
N LEU A 327 -0.19 21.10 8.65
CA LEU A 327 0.37 21.89 7.55
C LEU A 327 0.78 23.29 8.01
N SER A 328 2.09 23.56 8.00
CA SER A 328 2.64 24.90 8.30
C SER A 328 2.10 25.97 7.34
N LYS A 329 2.13 27.24 7.77
CA LYS A 329 1.75 28.38 6.92
C LYS A 329 2.60 28.45 5.65
N SER A 330 3.89 28.13 5.76
CA SER A 330 4.83 28.17 4.63
C SER A 330 4.51 27.08 3.59
N ASP A 331 4.32 25.84 4.04
CA ASP A 331 4.01 24.73 3.14
C ASP A 331 2.65 24.94 2.47
N ARG A 332 1.65 25.40 3.24
CA ARG A 332 0.33 25.78 2.72
C ARG A 332 0.41 26.84 1.62
N LYS A 333 1.18 27.91 1.82
CA LYS A 333 1.36 28.96 0.82
C LYS A 333 2.01 28.42 -0.46
N LYS A 334 2.97 27.51 -0.32
CA LYS A 334 3.65 26.87 -1.45
C LYS A 334 2.68 25.98 -2.25
N THR A 335 1.81 25.25 -1.56
CA THR A 335 0.84 24.35 -2.19
C THR A 335 -0.35 25.09 -2.80
N LEU A 336 -0.82 26.21 -2.22
CA LEU A 336 -1.94 27.02 -2.74
C LEU A 336 -1.50 28.13 -3.72
N LYS A 337 -0.31 28.01 -4.32
CA LYS A 337 0.26 29.04 -5.19
C LYS A 337 -0.56 29.32 -6.44
#